data_AF-A0A9X5F9Z7-F1
#
_entry.id   AF-A0A9X5F9Z7-F1
#
_cell.length_a   1.000
_cell.length_b   1.000
_cell.length_c   1.000
_cell.angle_alpha   90.00
_cell.angle_beta   90.00
_cell.angle_gamma   90.00
#
_symmetry.space_group_name_H-M   'P 1'
#
loop_
_entity.id
_entity.type
_entity.pdbx_description
1 polymer ?
#
loop_
_entity_poly.entity_id
_entity_poly.type
_entity_poly.pdbx_seq_one_letter_code
_entity_poly.pdbx_strand_id
1 'polypeptide(L)'
;MLSRRWAMVGATVTAAAASLVLSACSGGGAEPTIPATTTAPPASPSSPSATPSPERTIDASRWCAAGTVKDGDLTLDFGKPTTATGDEWAESLGRTWRAYVPVTVTNELDVPCMFDLNLDVAIDGVSGREDVRVPLQPGQSYRFQAFDLTELVELADAKDGVAGHEVTTGQTGSQRNPLIDDYYELEAEVGEIEGEGKDAVLPVSIGLGAVRAGMPRHTGSVEFLTVVGLDADGAVVTKAFHETEGKAEFGGRIDVKIPVGGGDSSGETRNQVPLSAYDDVVEYKVYLQPDQTEINDLFADK
;
A
#
# COMPACT_ATOMS: atom_id res chain seq x y z
N MET A 1 45.20 1.18 5.32
CA MET A 1 45.50 -0.24 5.63
C MET A 1 44.26 -0.85 6.26
N LEU A 2 44.00 -2.13 5.97
CA LEU A 2 42.83 -2.97 6.32
C LEU A 2 41.64 -2.88 5.36
N SER A 3 41.86 -3.45 4.18
CA SER A 3 40.85 -4.02 3.30
C SER A 3 40.16 -5.22 3.98
N ARG A 4 38.82 -5.27 3.98
CA ARG A 4 38.08 -6.51 4.24
C ARG A 4 37.42 -6.99 2.96
N ARG A 5 38.03 -8.02 2.39
CA ARG A 5 37.47 -8.89 1.35
C ARG A 5 36.39 -9.76 2.00
N TRP A 6 35.20 -9.78 1.43
CA TRP A 6 34.23 -10.85 1.66
C TRP A 6 34.05 -11.63 0.37
N ALA A 7 34.12 -12.95 0.50
CA ALA A 7 34.21 -13.91 -0.57
C ALA A 7 32.86 -14.08 -1.28
N MET A 8 32.85 -13.94 -2.60
CA MET A 8 31.81 -14.49 -3.45
C MET A 8 31.89 -16.02 -3.40
N VAL A 9 30.81 -16.67 -2.96
CA VAL A 9 30.57 -18.09 -3.23
C VAL A 9 29.68 -18.15 -4.46
N GLY A 10 30.28 -18.58 -5.58
CA GLY A 10 29.58 -18.80 -6.83
C GLY A 10 28.72 -20.06 -6.78
N ALA A 11 27.49 -19.94 -7.26
CA ALA A 11 26.67 -21.07 -7.68
C ALA A 11 26.60 -21.08 -9.21
N THR A 12 27.37 -21.97 -9.82
CA THR A 12 27.26 -22.36 -11.22
C THR A 12 25.97 -23.15 -11.42
N VAL A 13 25.06 -22.67 -12.26
CA VAL A 13 23.97 -23.48 -12.83
C VAL A 13 24.21 -23.66 -14.32
N THR A 14 24.68 -24.85 -14.66
CA THR A 14 24.66 -25.44 -16.00
C THR A 14 23.22 -25.70 -16.42
N ALA A 15 22.72 -25.01 -17.44
CA ALA A 15 21.49 -25.36 -18.14
C ALA A 15 21.83 -26.16 -19.41
N ALA A 16 21.49 -27.45 -19.38
CA ALA A 16 21.56 -28.35 -20.51
C ALA A 16 20.44 -28.04 -21.52
N ALA A 17 20.82 -27.99 -22.80
CA ALA A 17 19.92 -27.91 -23.94
C ALA A 17 19.49 -29.31 -24.40
N ALA A 18 18.22 -29.48 -24.75
CA ALA A 18 17.64 -30.41 -25.74
C ALA A 18 16.11 -30.50 -25.50
N SER A 19 15.19 -30.64 -26.44
CA SER A 19 15.11 -30.48 -27.89
C SER A 19 13.60 -30.59 -28.19
N LEU A 20 13.01 -29.62 -28.89
CA LEU A 20 11.65 -29.73 -29.41
C LEU A 20 11.69 -30.46 -30.76
N VAL A 21 11.20 -31.69 -30.80
CA VAL A 21 11.00 -32.45 -32.04
C VAL A 21 9.63 -32.06 -32.60
N LEU A 22 9.62 -31.21 -33.64
CA LEU A 22 8.48 -31.10 -34.55
C LEU A 22 8.64 -32.16 -35.65
N SER A 23 7.74 -33.13 -35.69
CA SER A 23 7.55 -34.02 -36.83
C SER A 23 6.14 -33.86 -37.38
N ALA A 24 6.10 -33.54 -38.66
CA ALA A 24 4.96 -33.27 -39.53
C ALA A 24 4.10 -34.51 -39.85
N CYS A 25 2.90 -34.26 -40.37
CA CYS A 25 2.29 -34.84 -41.60
C CYS A 25 0.76 -34.61 -41.54
N SER A 26 0.16 -33.70 -42.33
CA SER A 26 -0.13 -33.77 -43.77
C SER A 26 -1.21 -34.79 -44.13
N GLY A 27 -2.30 -34.29 -44.75
CA GLY A 27 -3.00 -35.02 -45.81
C GLY A 27 -4.50 -35.30 -45.62
N GLY A 28 -5.29 -34.77 -46.56
CA GLY A 28 -6.20 -35.61 -47.34
C GLY A 28 -7.68 -35.59 -46.92
N GLY A 29 -8.50 -35.02 -47.78
CA GLY A 29 -9.96 -35.00 -47.62
C GLY A 29 -10.63 -36.36 -47.77
N ALA A 30 -11.81 -36.46 -47.18
CA ALA A 30 -12.92 -37.27 -47.64
C ALA A 30 -14.17 -36.75 -46.93
N GLU A 31 -15.13 -36.29 -47.73
CA GLU A 31 -16.49 -35.99 -47.30
C GLU A 31 -17.28 -37.31 -47.26
N PRO A 32 -17.99 -37.64 -46.17
CA PRO A 32 -19.05 -38.63 -46.22
C PRO A 32 -20.41 -37.99 -45.93
N THR A 33 -21.32 -38.13 -46.89
CA THR A 33 -22.75 -37.84 -46.81
C THR A 33 -23.40 -38.52 -45.59
N ILE A 34 -24.11 -37.75 -44.77
CA ILE A 34 -24.95 -38.25 -43.67
C ILE A 34 -26.42 -38.36 -44.15
N PRO A 35 -27.15 -39.45 -43.86
CA PRO A 35 -28.54 -39.62 -44.25
C PRO A 35 -29.50 -38.70 -43.46
N ALA A 36 -30.60 -38.31 -44.10
CA ALA A 36 -31.66 -37.52 -43.49
C ALA A 36 -32.34 -38.29 -42.33
N THR A 37 -32.53 -37.64 -41.18
CA THR A 37 -33.46 -38.09 -40.14
C THR A 37 -34.13 -36.88 -39.50
N THR A 38 -35.45 -36.82 -39.63
CA THR A 38 -36.33 -35.79 -39.07
C THR A 38 -36.64 -36.13 -37.62
N THR A 39 -36.18 -35.37 -36.61
CA THR A 39 -36.80 -35.38 -35.26
C THR A 39 -36.39 -34.16 -34.40
N ALA A 40 -37.40 -33.41 -33.94
CA ALA A 40 -37.52 -32.50 -32.79
C ALA A 40 -36.48 -31.37 -32.52
N PRO A 41 -36.93 -30.15 -32.11
CA PRO A 41 -36.03 -29.09 -31.67
C PRO A 41 -35.31 -29.47 -30.35
N PRO A 42 -34.04 -29.08 -30.17
CA PRO A 42 -33.31 -29.36 -28.93
C PRO A 42 -33.94 -28.59 -27.76
N ALA A 43 -34.21 -29.31 -26.69
CA ALA A 43 -34.50 -28.73 -25.39
C ALA A 43 -33.29 -27.88 -24.95
N SER A 44 -33.57 -26.65 -24.50
CA SER A 44 -32.59 -25.76 -23.88
C SER A 44 -31.78 -26.52 -22.83
N PRO A 45 -30.45 -26.33 -22.75
CA PRO A 45 -29.68 -26.89 -21.66
C PRO A 45 -30.16 -26.21 -20.37
N SER A 46 -30.78 -27.01 -19.49
CA SER A 46 -31.08 -26.62 -18.13
C SER A 46 -29.77 -26.18 -17.48
N SER A 47 -29.71 -24.92 -17.05
CA SER A 47 -28.63 -24.39 -16.23
C SER A 47 -28.36 -25.35 -15.07
N PRO A 48 -27.10 -25.72 -14.77
CA PRO A 48 -26.81 -26.48 -13.58
C PRO A 48 -27.33 -25.69 -12.38
N SER A 49 -28.20 -26.32 -11.58
CA SER A 49 -28.62 -25.79 -10.29
C SER A 49 -27.37 -25.45 -9.49
N ALA A 50 -27.26 -24.18 -9.10
CA ALA A 50 -26.22 -23.72 -8.21
C ALA A 50 -26.30 -24.60 -6.94
N THR A 51 -25.31 -25.48 -6.78
CA THR A 51 -25.10 -26.14 -5.51
C THR A 51 -24.77 -25.01 -4.53
N PRO A 52 -25.51 -24.83 -3.43
CA PRO A 52 -25.14 -23.82 -2.45
C PRO A 52 -23.73 -24.15 -1.98
N SER A 53 -22.79 -23.24 -2.26
CA SER A 53 -21.45 -23.31 -1.70
C SER A 53 -21.61 -23.38 -0.19
N PRO A 54 -20.87 -24.25 0.53
CA PRO A 54 -20.93 -24.27 1.99
C PRO A 54 -20.75 -22.84 2.50
N GLU A 55 -21.66 -22.40 3.38
CA GLU A 55 -21.55 -21.10 4.05
C GLU A 55 -20.18 -21.03 4.71
N ARG A 56 -19.28 -20.23 4.14
CA ARG A 56 -18.00 -19.93 4.78
C ARG A 56 -18.30 -19.06 5.99
N THR A 57 -18.03 -19.58 7.19
CA THR A 57 -18.04 -18.75 8.40
C THR A 57 -16.77 -17.91 8.40
N ILE A 58 -16.91 -16.61 8.14
CA ILE A 58 -15.82 -15.64 8.24
C ILE A 58 -15.77 -15.14 9.67
N ASP A 59 -14.60 -15.26 10.31
CA ASP A 59 -14.38 -14.68 11.63
C ASP A 59 -13.94 -13.22 11.48
N ALA A 60 -14.92 -12.32 11.44
CA ALA A 60 -14.71 -10.88 11.30
C ALA A 60 -13.98 -10.25 12.50
N SER A 61 -13.86 -10.94 13.65
CA SER A 61 -13.27 -10.38 14.86
C SER A 61 -11.77 -10.13 14.78
N ARG A 62 -11.09 -10.73 13.79
CA ARG A 62 -9.65 -10.55 13.59
C ARG A 62 -9.28 -9.22 12.92
N TRP A 63 -10.24 -8.54 12.31
CA TRP A 63 -10.01 -7.33 11.53
C TRP A 63 -10.67 -6.13 12.19
N CYS A 64 -10.05 -4.97 12.01
CA CYS A 64 -10.63 -3.68 12.35
C CYS A 64 -12.01 -3.52 11.71
N ALA A 65 -13.00 -3.12 12.51
CA ALA A 65 -14.30 -2.75 11.97
C ALA A 65 -14.21 -1.42 11.23
N ALA A 66 -14.75 -1.37 10.01
CA ALA A 66 -14.83 -0.13 9.24
C ALA A 66 -15.69 0.91 9.99
N GLY A 67 -15.27 2.17 9.96
CA GLY A 67 -16.07 3.27 10.52
C GLY A 67 -15.25 4.51 10.87
N THR A 68 -15.93 5.53 11.40
CA THR A 68 -15.25 6.74 11.89
C THR A 68 -14.39 6.42 13.10
N VAL A 69 -13.19 7.01 13.14
CA VAL A 69 -12.30 7.00 14.30
C VAL A 69 -13.01 7.66 15.49
N LYS A 70 -12.98 6.98 16.64
CA LYS A 70 -13.53 7.44 17.92
C LYS A 70 -12.41 7.63 18.93
N ASP A 71 -12.72 8.33 20.02
CA ASP A 71 -11.81 8.47 21.15
C ASP A 71 -11.35 7.09 21.65
N GLY A 72 -10.02 6.92 21.74
CA GLY A 72 -9.40 5.67 22.16
C GLY A 72 -9.15 4.64 21.06
N ASP A 73 -9.54 4.89 19.81
CA ASP A 73 -9.15 4.04 18.67
C ASP A 73 -7.68 4.28 18.27
N LEU A 74 -7.21 5.51 18.43
CA LEU A 74 -5.84 5.92 18.16
C LEU A 74 -5.42 7.04 19.11
N THR A 75 -4.10 7.20 19.25
CA THR A 75 -3.48 8.40 19.80
C THR A 75 -2.87 9.20 18.67
N LEU A 76 -3.22 10.48 18.55
CA LEU A 76 -2.57 11.44 17.65
C LEU A 76 -1.85 12.50 18.48
N ASP A 77 -0.52 12.54 18.34
CA ASP A 77 0.33 13.55 18.96
C ASP A 77 0.85 14.51 17.87
N PHE A 78 0.41 15.76 17.97
CA PHE A 78 0.92 16.86 17.14
C PHE A 78 2.06 17.54 17.88
N GLY A 79 3.28 17.35 17.40
CA GLY A 79 4.44 18.03 17.94
C GLY A 79 4.44 19.52 17.59
N LYS A 80 5.42 20.24 18.14
CA LYS A 80 5.58 21.67 17.84
C LYS A 80 5.95 21.86 16.37
N PRO A 81 5.36 22.84 15.66
CA PRO A 81 5.78 23.20 14.31
C PRO A 81 7.29 23.43 14.24
N THR A 82 7.90 22.94 13.18
CA THR A 82 9.36 23.00 13.00
C THR A 82 9.71 23.11 11.52
N THR A 83 10.99 23.17 11.19
CA THR A 83 11.48 23.35 9.82
C THR A 83 12.33 22.17 9.39
N ALA A 84 12.11 21.70 8.16
CA ALA A 84 13.03 20.81 7.45
C ALA A 84 13.85 21.64 6.46
N THR A 85 15.14 21.32 6.33
CA THR A 85 16.07 21.95 5.39
C THR A 85 16.62 20.91 4.42
N GLY A 86 16.57 21.21 3.13
CA GLY A 86 17.11 20.34 2.08
C GLY A 86 16.45 18.96 2.02
N ASP A 87 15.17 18.87 2.35
CA ASP A 87 14.39 17.66 2.08
C ASP A 87 13.82 17.70 0.65
N GLU A 88 13.48 16.53 0.13
CA GLU A 88 13.11 16.36 -1.27
C GLU A 88 11.81 17.08 -1.65
N TRP A 89 10.96 17.42 -0.67
CA TRP A 89 9.73 18.20 -0.91
C TRP A 89 10.00 19.69 -0.99
N ALA A 90 10.85 20.23 -0.10
CA ALA A 90 11.27 21.62 -0.23
C ALA A 90 11.90 21.82 -1.62
N GLU A 91 12.75 20.89 -2.05
CA GLU A 91 13.36 20.91 -3.39
C GLU A 91 12.32 20.80 -4.51
N SER A 92 11.33 19.90 -4.41
CA SER A 92 10.27 19.77 -5.42
C SER A 92 9.42 21.02 -5.58
N LEU A 93 9.33 21.84 -4.52
CA LEU A 93 8.63 23.13 -4.49
C LEU A 93 9.54 24.32 -4.81
N GLY A 94 10.81 24.07 -5.17
CA GLY A 94 11.80 25.10 -5.51
C GLY A 94 12.32 25.90 -4.30
N ARG A 95 12.27 25.30 -3.11
CA ARG A 95 12.67 25.90 -1.83
C ARG A 95 13.87 25.15 -1.23
N THR A 96 14.57 25.76 -0.29
CA THR A 96 15.69 25.13 0.44
C THR A 96 15.27 24.63 1.82
N TRP A 97 14.06 25.01 2.25
CA TRP A 97 13.47 24.63 3.52
C TRP A 97 11.95 24.72 3.41
N ARG A 98 11.26 24.09 4.36
CA ARG A 98 9.81 24.26 4.57
C ARG A 98 9.47 24.07 6.04
N ALA A 99 8.36 24.64 6.47
CA ALA A 99 7.80 24.42 7.81
C ALA A 99 6.73 23.32 7.79
N TYR A 100 6.70 22.49 8.83
CA TYR A 100 5.78 21.37 8.95
C TYR A 100 5.41 21.09 10.41
N VAL A 101 4.41 20.22 10.62
CA VAL A 101 4.06 19.71 11.94
C VAL A 101 4.49 18.24 12.02
N PRO A 102 5.40 17.86 12.94
CA PRO A 102 5.68 16.45 13.19
C PRO A 102 4.47 15.80 13.87
N VAL A 103 4.01 14.67 13.33
CA VAL A 103 2.86 13.93 13.85
C VAL A 103 3.27 12.51 14.16
N THR A 104 2.82 12.01 15.32
CA THR A 104 2.85 10.58 15.64
C THR A 104 1.43 10.08 15.76
N VAL A 105 1.09 9.03 15.03
CA VAL A 105 -0.15 8.27 15.21
C VAL A 105 0.17 6.91 15.80
N THR A 106 -0.62 6.45 16.77
CA THR A 106 -0.50 5.11 17.37
C THR A 106 -1.84 4.39 17.34
N ASN A 107 -1.84 3.13 16.92
CA ASN A 107 -3.04 2.28 16.97
C ASN A 107 -3.25 1.79 18.42
N GLU A 108 -4.36 2.20 19.04
CA GLU A 108 -4.71 1.81 20.41
C GLU A 108 -5.63 0.58 20.46
N LEU A 109 -6.11 0.12 19.29
CA LEU A 109 -6.93 -1.06 19.17
C LEU A 109 -6.07 -2.33 19.29
N ASP A 110 -6.71 -3.42 19.70
CA ASP A 110 -6.11 -4.76 19.82
C ASP A 110 -6.11 -5.55 18.50
N VAL A 111 -6.51 -4.91 17.39
CA VAL A 111 -6.55 -5.47 16.04
C VAL A 111 -5.80 -4.59 15.03
N PRO A 112 -5.22 -5.18 13.98
CA PRO A 112 -4.60 -4.42 12.89
C PRO A 112 -5.64 -3.61 12.12
N CYS A 113 -5.32 -2.34 11.85
CA CYS A 113 -6.22 -1.40 11.19
C CYS A 113 -5.47 -0.63 10.08
N MET A 114 -6.21 -0.33 9.00
CA MET A 114 -5.83 0.71 8.05
C MET A 114 -6.50 2.00 8.52
N PHE A 115 -5.73 3.04 8.78
CA PHE A 115 -6.27 4.35 9.15
C PHE A 115 -6.20 5.30 7.97
N ASP A 116 -7.34 5.88 7.61
CA ASP A 116 -7.46 6.99 6.66
C ASP A 116 -7.68 8.27 7.46
N LEU A 117 -6.57 8.94 7.77
CA LEU A 117 -6.56 10.11 8.63
C LEU A 117 -6.76 11.36 7.80
N ASN A 118 -7.60 12.24 8.32
CA ASN A 118 -7.93 13.53 7.77
C ASN A 118 -7.52 14.56 8.81
N LEU A 119 -6.32 15.12 8.64
CA LEU A 119 -5.68 16.02 9.58
C LEU A 119 -5.90 17.46 9.14
N ASP A 120 -6.18 18.34 10.09
CA ASP A 120 -6.42 19.75 9.84
C ASP A 120 -5.34 20.59 10.51
N VAL A 121 -4.98 21.70 9.88
CA VAL A 121 -4.14 22.73 10.48
C VAL A 121 -4.74 24.10 10.19
N ALA A 122 -4.55 25.05 11.10
CA ALA A 122 -4.70 26.46 10.81
C ALA A 122 -3.49 27.22 11.32
N ILE A 123 -2.95 28.11 10.50
CA ILE A 123 -1.85 29.02 10.84
C ILE A 123 -2.31 30.45 10.57
N ASP A 124 -2.34 31.28 11.63
CA ASP A 124 -2.91 32.64 11.59
C ASP A 124 -4.31 32.73 10.95
N GLY A 125 -5.13 31.69 11.17
CA GLY A 125 -6.48 31.60 10.62
C GLY A 125 -6.57 31.10 9.17
N VAL A 126 -5.45 30.80 8.50
CA VAL A 126 -5.44 30.13 7.19
C VAL A 126 -5.43 28.62 7.38
N SER A 127 -6.45 27.94 6.88
CA SER A 127 -6.62 26.49 7.04
C SER A 127 -5.92 25.68 5.95
N GLY A 128 -5.37 24.54 6.35
CA GLY A 128 -4.83 23.49 5.47
C GLY A 128 -5.29 22.11 5.93
N ARG A 129 -5.10 21.11 5.06
CA ARG A 129 -5.49 19.73 5.32
C ARG A 129 -4.42 18.77 4.79
N GLU A 130 -4.27 17.64 5.47
CA GLU A 130 -3.43 16.52 5.06
C GLU A 130 -4.23 15.23 5.19
N ASP A 131 -4.23 14.41 4.15
CA ASP A 131 -4.82 13.08 4.18
C ASP A 131 -3.70 12.02 4.28
N VAL A 132 -3.83 11.08 5.21
CA VAL A 132 -2.80 10.06 5.49
C VAL A 132 -3.45 8.70 5.62
N ARG A 133 -3.19 7.82 4.65
CA ARG A 133 -3.49 6.38 4.76
C ARG A 133 -2.31 5.65 5.40
N VAL A 134 -2.50 4.88 6.47
CA VAL A 134 -1.41 4.08 7.07
C VAL A 134 -1.91 2.77 7.71
N PRO A 135 -1.28 1.63 7.40
CA PRO A 135 -1.55 0.38 8.11
C PRO A 135 -0.76 0.32 9.42
N LEU A 136 -1.45 0.04 10.53
CA LEU A 136 -0.83 -0.08 11.86
C LEU A 136 -1.29 -1.35 12.57
N GLN A 137 -0.32 -2.10 13.06
CA GLN A 137 -0.53 -3.21 14.00
C GLN A 137 -0.92 -2.68 15.39
N PRO A 138 -1.51 -3.50 16.29
CA PRO A 138 -1.83 -3.10 17.66
C PRO A 138 -0.63 -2.50 18.39
N GLY A 139 -0.79 -1.30 18.95
CA GLY A 139 0.28 -0.57 19.66
C GLY A 139 1.39 0.00 18.75
N GLN A 140 1.32 -0.22 17.43
CA GLN A 140 2.30 0.29 16.50
C GLN A 140 2.07 1.78 16.25
N SER A 141 3.16 2.52 16.07
CA SER A 141 3.12 3.95 15.74
C SER A 141 3.69 4.25 14.36
N TYR A 142 3.29 5.37 13.77
CA TYR A 142 3.89 5.97 12.58
C TYR A 142 4.23 7.43 12.86
N ARG A 143 5.47 7.81 12.56
CA ARG A 143 5.98 9.18 12.69
C ARG A 143 6.18 9.80 11.32
N PHE A 144 5.62 10.99 11.10
CA PHE A 144 5.68 11.65 9.80
C PHE A 144 5.61 13.17 9.90
N GLN A 145 5.81 13.82 8.76
CA GLN A 145 5.83 15.27 8.61
C GLN A 145 4.54 15.70 7.89
N ALA A 146 3.58 16.23 8.64
CA ALA A 146 2.31 16.70 8.11
C ALA A 146 2.39 18.17 7.67
N PHE A 147 1.65 18.51 6.62
CA PHE A 147 1.48 19.86 6.07
C PHE A 147 2.77 20.47 5.49
N ASP A 148 2.59 21.40 4.55
CA ASP A 148 3.58 22.42 4.24
C ASP A 148 3.02 23.78 4.67
N LEU A 149 3.40 24.24 5.86
CA LEU A 149 2.90 25.49 6.42
C LEU A 149 3.34 26.71 5.61
N THR A 150 4.44 26.58 4.86
CA THR A 150 4.99 27.60 3.97
C THR A 150 4.11 27.86 2.75
N GLU A 151 3.24 26.92 2.38
CA GLU A 151 2.25 27.13 1.32
C GLU A 151 1.00 27.86 1.80
N LEU A 152 0.71 27.77 3.10
CA LEU A 152 -0.49 28.38 3.68
C LEU A 152 -0.27 29.87 3.95
N VAL A 153 0.91 30.23 4.47
CA VAL A 153 1.25 31.61 4.80
C VAL A 153 2.70 31.92 4.43
N GLU A 154 2.96 33.19 4.14
CA GLU A 154 4.33 33.67 3.97
C GLU A 154 5.04 33.66 5.32
N LEU A 155 6.03 32.78 5.45
CA LEU A 155 6.86 32.66 6.64
C LEU A 155 8.18 33.41 6.42
N ALA A 156 8.73 33.98 7.48
CA ALA A 156 10.05 34.60 7.41
C ALA A 156 11.11 33.57 6.98
N ASP A 157 12.07 34.00 6.16
CA ASP A 157 13.13 33.16 5.58
C ASP A 157 14.19 32.78 6.63
N ALA A 158 13.81 31.94 7.59
CA ALA A 158 14.66 31.48 8.68
C ALA A 158 14.21 30.12 9.23
N LYS A 159 15.13 29.41 9.89
CA LYS A 159 14.88 28.17 10.65
C LYS A 159 13.81 28.28 11.76
N ASP A 160 13.42 29.51 12.11
CA ASP A 160 12.37 29.82 13.08
C ASP A 160 11.16 30.50 12.41
N GLY A 161 10.94 30.29 11.10
CA GLY A 161 9.93 31.01 10.32
C GLY A 161 8.50 30.90 10.88
N VAL A 162 8.20 29.83 11.64
CA VAL A 162 6.90 29.62 12.31
C VAL A 162 6.78 30.34 13.66
N ALA A 163 7.87 30.92 14.18
CA ALA A 163 7.86 31.62 15.47
C ALA A 163 7.02 32.90 15.37
N GLY A 164 6.07 33.05 16.29
CA GLY A 164 5.15 34.20 16.31
C GLY A 164 3.84 33.98 15.54
N HIS A 165 3.70 32.86 14.85
CA HIS A 165 2.45 32.43 14.24
C HIS A 165 1.63 31.56 15.22
N GLU A 166 0.32 31.73 15.22
CA GLU A 166 -0.59 30.85 15.97
C GLU A 166 -0.91 29.63 15.12
N VAL A 167 -0.54 28.44 15.59
CA VAL A 167 -0.82 27.17 14.90
C VAL A 167 -1.76 26.32 15.73
N THR A 168 -2.89 25.93 15.15
CA THR A 168 -3.83 24.96 15.72
C THR A 168 -3.91 23.74 14.83
N THR A 169 -3.90 22.55 15.43
CA THR A 169 -4.01 21.28 14.72
C THR A 169 -5.25 20.52 15.15
N GLY A 170 -5.75 19.65 14.28
CA GLY A 170 -6.93 18.86 14.54
C GLY A 170 -7.06 17.67 13.61
N GLN A 171 -8.18 16.98 13.76
CA GLN A 171 -8.54 15.80 12.99
C GLN A 171 -10.04 15.83 12.75
N THR A 172 -10.47 15.70 11.49
CA THR A 172 -11.89 15.73 11.14
C THR A 172 -12.26 14.61 10.18
N GLY A 173 -13.17 13.73 10.61
CA GLY A 173 -13.75 12.71 9.74
C GLY A 173 -12.76 11.63 9.30
N SER A 174 -11.76 11.33 10.13
CA SER A 174 -10.88 10.18 9.87
C SER A 174 -11.63 8.86 10.00
N GLN A 175 -11.16 7.86 9.27
CA GLN A 175 -11.76 6.54 9.23
C GLN A 175 -10.73 5.48 9.64
N ARG A 176 -11.25 4.39 10.19
CA ARG A 176 -10.54 3.13 10.34
C ARG A 176 -11.20 2.12 9.41
N ASN A 177 -10.37 1.26 8.83
CA ASN A 177 -10.77 0.24 7.88
C ASN A 177 -10.05 -1.08 8.20
N PRO A 178 -10.61 -2.23 7.79
CA PRO A 178 -9.93 -3.51 7.89
C PRO A 178 -8.54 -3.45 7.23
N LEU A 179 -7.51 -3.86 7.97
CA LEU A 179 -6.22 -4.24 7.40
C LEU A 179 -6.18 -5.77 7.31
N ILE A 180 -6.26 -6.30 6.10
CA ILE A 180 -6.17 -7.74 5.83
C ILE A 180 -4.73 -8.04 5.43
N ASP A 181 -3.86 -8.03 6.43
CA ASP A 181 -2.40 -8.06 6.30
C ASP A 181 -1.81 -9.33 5.69
N ASP A 182 -2.62 -10.37 5.49
CA ASP A 182 -2.22 -11.66 4.94
C ASP A 182 -3.19 -12.23 3.88
N TYR A 183 -3.93 -11.39 3.15
CA TYR A 183 -4.93 -11.86 2.19
C TYR A 183 -4.38 -12.91 1.19
N TYR A 184 -3.16 -12.67 0.71
CA TYR A 184 -2.45 -13.56 -0.21
C TYR A 184 -1.26 -14.25 0.47
N GLU A 185 -0.86 -15.41 -0.07
CA GLU A 185 0.47 -15.97 0.16
C GLU A 185 1.48 -15.15 -0.64
N LEU A 186 2.25 -14.29 0.02
CA LEU A 186 3.18 -13.36 -0.63
C LEU A 186 4.63 -13.76 -0.40
N GLU A 187 5.42 -13.68 -1.46
CA GLU A 187 6.88 -13.62 -1.41
C GLU A 187 7.31 -12.25 -1.93
N ALA A 188 7.65 -11.33 -1.02
CA ALA A 188 8.01 -9.96 -1.39
C ALA A 188 9.51 -9.69 -1.21
N GLU A 189 10.08 -8.97 -2.16
CA GLU A 189 11.44 -8.44 -2.14
C GLU A 189 11.36 -6.93 -2.34
N VAL A 190 11.90 -6.18 -1.37
CA VAL A 190 12.02 -4.72 -1.44
C VAL A 190 13.47 -4.39 -1.77
N GLY A 191 13.67 -3.70 -2.89
CA GLY A 191 14.99 -3.30 -3.39
C GLY A 191 15.55 -2.07 -2.70
N GLU A 192 16.77 -1.70 -3.07
CA GLU A 192 17.35 -0.40 -2.70
C GLU A 192 16.64 0.73 -3.46
N ILE A 193 16.55 1.91 -2.84
CA ILE A 193 15.99 3.09 -3.48
C ILE A 193 16.82 3.44 -4.73
N GLU A 194 16.13 3.64 -5.84
CA GLU A 194 16.72 4.09 -7.10
C GLU A 194 16.37 5.56 -7.34
N GLY A 195 17.27 6.33 -7.96
CA GLY A 195 17.06 7.75 -8.24
C GLY A 195 17.44 8.66 -7.07
N GLU A 196 17.18 9.96 -7.23
CA GLU A 196 17.54 11.01 -6.28
C GLU A 196 16.42 12.05 -6.19
N GLY A 197 16.32 12.73 -5.05
CA GLY A 197 15.38 13.83 -4.87
C GLY A 197 13.93 13.42 -5.14
N LYS A 198 13.20 14.27 -5.87
CA LYS A 198 11.80 14.05 -6.28
C LYS A 198 11.57 12.89 -7.26
N ASP A 199 12.63 12.28 -7.80
CA ASP A 199 12.52 11.21 -8.80
C ASP A 199 12.87 9.84 -8.20
N ALA A 200 13.10 9.78 -6.88
CA ALA A 200 13.44 8.55 -6.19
C ALA A 200 12.26 7.57 -6.11
N VAL A 201 12.55 6.29 -6.31
CA VAL A 201 11.56 5.20 -6.32
C VAL A 201 12.05 4.02 -5.49
N LEU A 202 11.12 3.29 -4.87
CA LEU A 202 11.35 2.04 -4.17
C LEU A 202 10.93 0.86 -5.06
N PRO A 203 11.87 0.07 -5.60
CA PRO A 203 11.55 -1.14 -6.35
C PRO A 203 10.99 -2.20 -5.43
N VAL A 204 9.88 -2.82 -5.83
CA VAL A 204 9.24 -3.91 -5.07
C VAL A 204 8.82 -5.00 -6.04
N SER A 205 9.21 -6.22 -5.70
CA SER A 205 8.84 -7.43 -6.43
C SER A 205 8.01 -8.33 -5.54
N ILE A 206 6.88 -8.82 -6.04
CA ILE A 206 5.93 -9.64 -5.28
C ILE A 206 5.59 -10.89 -6.08
N GLY A 207 5.96 -12.06 -5.57
CA GLY A 207 5.39 -13.33 -5.99
C GLY A 207 4.03 -13.55 -5.35
N LEU A 208 3.01 -13.81 -6.17
CA LEU A 208 1.64 -14.01 -5.71
C LEU A 208 1.26 -15.49 -5.69
N GLY A 209 1.12 -16.06 -4.49
CA GLY A 209 0.58 -17.39 -4.23
C GLY A 209 -0.95 -17.41 -4.16
N ALA A 210 -1.52 -18.38 -3.45
CA ALA A 210 -2.98 -18.50 -3.34
C ALA A 210 -3.58 -17.46 -2.37
N VAL A 211 -4.90 -17.25 -2.46
CA VAL A 211 -5.66 -16.58 -1.38
C VAL A 211 -5.61 -17.46 -0.13
N ARG A 212 -5.25 -16.88 1.03
CA ARG A 212 -5.18 -17.65 2.27
C ARG A 212 -6.53 -18.18 2.69
N ALA A 213 -6.52 -19.32 3.37
CA ALA A 213 -7.74 -19.93 3.89
C ALA A 213 -8.41 -19.02 4.93
N GLY A 214 -9.73 -18.84 4.80
CA GLY A 214 -10.51 -17.99 5.72
C GLY A 214 -10.53 -16.50 5.37
N MET A 215 -9.88 -16.10 4.26
CA MET A 215 -9.97 -14.73 3.76
C MET A 215 -11.35 -14.44 3.15
N PRO A 216 -11.84 -13.19 3.30
CA PRO A 216 -13.10 -12.77 2.72
C PRO A 216 -13.02 -12.77 1.20
N ARG A 217 -14.17 -12.83 0.53
CA ARG A 217 -14.23 -12.76 -0.92
C ARG A 217 -13.87 -11.36 -1.41
N HIS A 218 -12.89 -11.27 -2.31
CA HIS A 218 -12.62 -10.08 -3.12
C HIS A 218 -13.82 -9.75 -4.03
N THR A 219 -14.42 -8.58 -3.84
CA THR A 219 -15.60 -8.11 -4.59
C THR A 219 -15.26 -7.00 -5.58
N GLY A 220 -14.21 -6.20 -5.32
CA GLY A 220 -13.73 -5.14 -6.22
C GLY A 220 -12.85 -5.62 -7.39
N SER A 221 -12.12 -4.67 -7.99
CA SER A 221 -11.17 -4.88 -9.10
C SER A 221 -9.80 -4.21 -8.90
N VAL A 222 -9.56 -3.64 -7.72
CA VAL A 222 -8.34 -2.92 -7.35
C VAL A 222 -7.77 -3.58 -6.11
N GLU A 223 -6.45 -3.68 -6.07
CA GLU A 223 -5.69 -4.01 -4.88
C GLU A 223 -4.78 -2.84 -4.50
N PHE A 224 -4.59 -2.69 -3.19
CA PHE A 224 -3.65 -1.74 -2.62
C PHE A 224 -2.41 -2.47 -2.15
N LEU A 225 -1.28 -2.03 -2.70
CA LEU A 225 0.04 -2.38 -2.25
C LEU A 225 0.55 -1.28 -1.32
N THR A 226 0.76 -1.62 -0.06
CA THR A 226 1.42 -0.74 0.91
C THR A 226 2.69 -1.39 1.41
N VAL A 227 3.78 -0.64 1.41
CA VAL A 227 5.08 -1.06 1.94
C VAL A 227 5.39 -0.15 3.12
N VAL A 228 5.57 -0.73 4.30
CA VAL A 228 5.98 0.00 5.48
C VAL A 228 7.40 -0.39 5.87
N GLY A 229 8.25 0.61 6.06
CA GLY A 229 9.56 0.42 6.66
C GLY A 229 9.45 0.57 8.18
N LEU A 230 9.97 -0.42 8.89
CA LEU A 230 9.96 -0.50 10.34
C LEU A 230 11.35 -0.20 10.91
N ASP A 231 11.39 0.53 12.01
CA ASP A 231 12.60 0.67 12.83
C ASP A 231 12.80 -0.54 13.76
N ALA A 232 13.90 -0.51 14.53
CA ALA A 232 14.26 -1.59 15.45
C ALA A 232 13.25 -1.80 16.60
N ASP A 233 12.42 -0.80 16.90
CA ASP A 233 11.37 -0.89 17.91
C ASP A 233 10.03 -1.34 17.31
N GLY A 234 9.99 -1.55 15.99
CA GLY A 234 8.81 -1.96 15.24
C GLY A 234 7.87 -0.81 14.91
N ALA A 235 8.27 0.45 15.10
CA ALA A 235 7.49 1.61 14.66
C ALA A 235 7.64 1.79 13.14
N VAL A 236 6.59 2.25 12.49
CA VAL A 236 6.64 2.63 11.08
C VAL A 236 7.40 3.95 10.98
N VAL A 237 8.46 3.96 10.17
CA VAL A 237 9.26 5.15 9.87
C VAL A 237 9.16 5.57 8.41
N THR A 238 8.73 4.66 7.52
CA THR A 238 8.44 4.99 6.13
C THR A 238 7.19 4.26 5.64
N LYS A 239 6.51 4.86 4.66
CA LYS A 239 5.35 4.29 4.00
C LYS A 239 5.39 4.63 2.51
N ALA A 240 5.28 3.60 1.67
CA ALA A 240 5.09 3.73 0.24
C ALA A 240 3.80 3.04 -0.17
N PHE A 241 3.03 3.65 -1.07
CA PHE A 241 1.71 3.19 -1.48
C PHE A 241 1.62 3.12 -3.00
N HIS A 242 1.00 2.05 -3.51
CA HIS A 242 0.76 1.85 -4.93
C HIS A 242 -0.59 1.15 -5.13
N GLU A 243 -1.37 1.63 -6.09
CA GLU A 243 -2.59 0.97 -6.52
C GLU A 243 -2.25 0.09 -7.72
N THR A 244 -2.57 -1.20 -7.64
CA THR A 244 -2.42 -2.09 -8.80
C THR A 244 -3.72 -2.10 -9.59
N GLU A 245 -3.65 -1.70 -10.86
CA GLU A 245 -4.80 -1.78 -11.76
C GLU A 245 -5.09 -3.25 -12.14
N GLY A 246 -6.31 -3.71 -11.83
CA GLY A 246 -6.78 -5.04 -12.20
C GLY A 246 -6.41 -6.13 -11.18
N LYS A 247 -7.19 -7.21 -11.18
CA LYS A 247 -7.02 -8.29 -10.19
C LYS A 247 -5.67 -8.97 -10.32
N ALA A 248 -5.00 -9.14 -9.19
CA ALA A 248 -3.74 -9.85 -9.09
C ALA A 248 -3.90 -11.31 -9.60
N GLU A 249 -3.13 -11.67 -10.63
CA GLU A 249 -3.21 -13.00 -11.24
C GLU A 249 -2.35 -14.02 -10.46
N PHE A 250 -2.99 -15.09 -9.96
CA PHE A 250 -2.31 -16.13 -9.16
C PHE A 250 -1.15 -16.79 -9.92
N GLY A 251 -0.04 -17.03 -9.21
CA GLY A 251 1.19 -17.59 -9.77
C GLY A 251 2.01 -16.60 -10.59
N GLY A 252 1.57 -15.34 -10.67
CA GLY A 252 2.28 -14.23 -11.31
C GLY A 252 3.30 -13.56 -10.39
N ARG A 253 4.12 -12.69 -11.00
CA ARG A 253 5.00 -11.76 -10.31
C ARG A 253 4.55 -10.34 -10.64
N ILE A 254 4.45 -9.50 -9.62
CA ILE A 254 4.19 -8.06 -9.74
C ILE A 254 5.51 -7.35 -9.45
N ASP A 255 6.02 -6.59 -10.42
CA ASP A 255 7.20 -5.76 -10.25
C ASP A 255 6.78 -4.30 -10.40
N VAL A 256 6.95 -3.50 -9.34
CA VAL A 256 6.57 -2.09 -9.32
C VAL A 256 7.72 -1.23 -8.83
N LYS A 257 7.72 0.03 -9.24
CA LYS A 257 8.61 1.07 -8.72
C LYS A 257 7.74 2.13 -8.07
N ILE A 258 7.65 2.11 -6.76
CA ILE A 258 6.76 2.99 -6.01
C ILE A 258 7.47 4.34 -5.82
N PRO A 259 6.88 5.48 -6.22
CA PRO A 259 7.47 6.78 -5.94
C PRO A 259 7.63 7.00 -4.43
N VAL A 260 8.84 7.38 -4.01
CA VAL A 260 9.17 7.71 -2.62
C VAL A 260 9.90 9.04 -2.49
N GLY A 261 10.44 9.55 -3.58
CA GLY A 261 11.05 10.87 -3.66
C GLY A 261 10.01 11.93 -3.95
N GLY A 262 9.80 12.87 -3.03
CA GLY A 262 8.88 13.99 -3.28
C GLY A 262 7.43 13.59 -3.56
N GLY A 263 6.60 14.56 -3.91
CA GLY A 263 5.17 14.38 -4.19
C GLY A 263 4.44 15.72 -4.16
N ASP A 264 3.14 15.70 -4.46
CA ASP A 264 2.27 16.86 -4.22
C ASP A 264 2.39 17.32 -2.76
N SER A 265 2.14 18.60 -2.48
CA SER A 265 2.25 19.13 -1.11
C SER A 265 1.22 18.55 -0.14
N SER A 266 0.22 17.82 -0.65
CA SER A 266 -0.80 17.11 0.11
C SER A 266 -1.33 15.90 -0.66
N GLY A 267 -1.90 14.91 0.05
CA GLY A 267 -2.64 13.77 -0.53
C GLY A 267 -2.30 12.42 0.10
N GLU A 268 -3.22 11.46 0.01
CA GLU A 268 -3.10 10.14 0.67
C GLU A 268 -1.86 9.33 0.23
N THR A 269 -1.49 9.50 -1.04
CA THR A 269 -0.38 8.79 -1.71
C THR A 269 0.95 9.52 -1.61
N ARG A 270 0.95 10.75 -1.07
CA ARG A 270 2.17 11.52 -0.80
C ARG A 270 3.07 10.72 0.14
N ASN A 271 4.38 10.73 -0.08
CA ASN A 271 5.32 10.30 0.95
C ASN A 271 5.36 11.40 2.03
N GLN A 272 5.16 11.05 3.31
CA GLN A 272 5.17 12.00 4.43
C GLN A 272 6.47 11.96 5.26
N VAL A 273 7.51 11.25 4.78
CA VAL A 273 8.87 11.27 5.37
C VAL A 273 9.97 11.54 4.31
N PRO A 274 11.08 12.21 4.67
CA PRO A 274 12.20 12.46 3.75
C PRO A 274 12.90 11.14 3.38
N LEU A 275 13.67 11.12 2.28
CA LEU A 275 14.36 9.87 1.86
C LEU A 275 15.34 9.35 2.91
N SER A 276 15.95 10.24 3.69
CA SER A 276 16.83 9.84 4.81
C SER A 276 16.13 8.99 5.88
N ALA A 277 14.80 9.04 5.99
CA ALA A 277 14.07 8.15 6.91
C ALA A 277 14.16 6.67 6.52
N TYR A 278 14.48 6.36 5.26
CA TYR A 278 14.69 4.99 4.80
C TYR A 278 15.99 4.38 5.31
N ASP A 279 16.96 5.20 5.75
CA ASP A 279 18.21 4.71 6.36
C ASP A 279 17.97 4.09 7.75
N ASP A 280 16.87 4.46 8.42
CA ASP A 280 16.48 3.94 9.73
C ASP A 280 15.67 2.63 9.64
N VAL A 281 15.34 2.17 8.43
CA VAL A 281 14.54 0.95 8.21
C VAL A 281 15.41 -0.29 8.42
N VAL A 282 14.95 -1.17 9.31
CA VAL A 282 15.57 -2.48 9.56
C VAL A 282 14.77 -3.65 9.01
N GLU A 283 13.46 -3.45 8.79
CA GLU A 283 12.55 -4.46 8.24
C GLU A 283 11.51 -3.77 7.35
N TYR A 284 11.20 -4.36 6.19
CA TYR A 284 10.04 -3.97 5.40
C TYR A 284 8.90 -4.98 5.58
N LYS A 285 7.68 -4.47 5.78
CA LYS A 285 6.45 -5.26 5.65
C LYS A 285 5.68 -4.81 4.42
N VAL A 286 5.21 -5.79 3.66
CA VAL A 286 4.48 -5.60 2.43
C VAL A 286 3.06 -6.12 2.61
N TYR A 287 2.09 -5.24 2.44
CA TYR A 287 0.68 -5.55 2.47
C TYR A 287 0.14 -5.43 1.05
N LEU A 288 -0.43 -6.52 0.52
CA LEU A 288 -1.22 -6.50 -0.71
C LEU A 288 -2.62 -7.00 -0.36
N GLN A 289 -3.61 -6.13 -0.46
CA GLN A 289 -4.99 -6.48 -0.12
C GLN A 289 -5.97 -5.92 -1.15
N PRO A 290 -7.13 -6.58 -1.36
CA PRO A 290 -8.24 -5.99 -2.08
C PRO A 290 -8.70 -4.68 -1.45
N ASP A 291 -9.04 -3.68 -2.28
CA ASP A 291 -9.76 -2.48 -1.81
C ASP A 291 -11.15 -2.83 -1.26
N GLN A 292 -11.83 -3.78 -1.91
CA GLN A 292 -13.18 -4.21 -1.53
C GLN A 292 -13.29 -5.73 -1.36
N THR A 293 -13.83 -6.11 -0.21
CA THR A 293 -14.19 -7.47 0.17
C THR A 293 -15.61 -7.54 0.73
N GLU A 294 -16.16 -8.74 0.86
CA GLU A 294 -17.48 -8.94 1.50
C GLU A 294 -17.54 -8.50 2.98
N ILE A 295 -16.39 -8.26 3.62
CA ILE A 295 -16.34 -7.68 4.98
C ILE A 295 -16.76 -6.21 4.99
N ASN A 296 -16.46 -5.48 3.92
CA ASN A 296 -16.88 -4.08 3.81
C ASN A 296 -18.41 -3.97 3.86
N ASP A 297 -19.13 -4.93 3.25
CA ASP A 297 -20.59 -5.01 3.29
C ASP A 297 -21.12 -5.39 4.69
N LEU A 298 -20.43 -6.30 5.40
CA LEU A 298 -20.79 -6.70 6.77
C LEU A 298 -20.71 -5.55 7.80
N PHE A 299 -19.86 -4.55 7.53
CA PHE A 299 -19.76 -3.36 8.37
C PHE A 299 -20.67 -2.21 7.91
N ALA A 300 -21.16 -2.22 6.67
CA ALA A 300 -22.11 -1.22 6.16
C ALA A 300 -23.52 -1.34 6.80
N ASP A 301 -23.87 -2.53 7.31
CA ASP A 301 -25.17 -2.83 7.92
C ASP A 301 -25.24 -2.60 9.45
N LYS A 302 -24.23 -1.94 10.06
CA LYS A 302 -24.16 -1.65 11.50
C LYS A 302 -24.04 -0.16 11.79
#